data_AF-E3BGG2-F1
#
_entry.id   AF-E3BGG2-F1
#
_cell.length_a   1.000
_cell.length_b   1.000
_cell.length_c   1.000
_cell.angle_alpha   90.00
_cell.angle_beta   90.00
_cell.angle_gamma   90.00
#
_symmetry.space_group_name_H-M   'P 1'
#
loop_
_entity.id
_entity.type
_entity.pdbx_description
1 polymer ?
#
loop_
_entity_poly.entity_id
_entity_poly.type
_entity_poly.pdbx_seq_one_letter_code
_entity_poly.pdbx_strand_id
1 'polypeptide(L)'
;MDLVSFLTTDVLVVLAVDLGLFILLIWFLVLWFILREMRQFARQVTQDSHIDNKTYEVCQESVSNALNFTAENSDTLNDLILIQQALENQVSQIRSAGELSDQEKASVEELNQKLNKSHQLIRKLKVDLNKSTKGLEKAKSKLLQQTGTVESLQQEKEQLEKQFEQLEQEYIQLTEADDSSDLAKEHQEEKRKMLEQLEAYKKKLSNQGDSEALAAALQASKQQLYHVAKEKDFIEQKYLDLLAESEQKNE
;
A
#
# COMPACT_ATOMS: atom_id res chain seq x y z
N MET A 1 51.39 -29.15 37.48
CA MET A 1 49.90 -29.27 37.52
C MET A 1 49.48 -29.09 36.09
N ASP A 2 49.48 -30.20 35.36
CA ASP A 2 49.64 -30.18 33.91
C ASP A 2 48.27 -30.36 33.28
N LEU A 3 47.52 -29.26 33.23
CA LEU A 3 46.27 -29.14 32.46
C LEU A 3 46.47 -29.37 30.95
N VAL A 4 47.72 -29.51 30.49
CA VAL A 4 48.10 -29.64 29.08
C VAL A 4 48.11 -31.10 28.61
N SER A 5 48.26 -32.09 29.51
CA SER A 5 48.34 -33.51 29.12
C SER A 5 46.99 -34.20 28.91
N PHE A 6 45.86 -33.51 29.10
CA PHE A 6 44.51 -34.08 28.93
C PHE A 6 43.80 -33.64 27.63
N LEU A 7 44.42 -32.79 26.81
CA LEU A 7 43.86 -32.44 25.50
C LEU A 7 44.42 -33.40 24.44
N THR A 8 43.88 -34.61 24.41
CA THR A 8 44.02 -35.53 23.27
C THR A 8 43.59 -34.80 22.00
N THR A 9 44.30 -34.99 20.89
CA THR A 9 44.06 -34.30 19.61
C THR A 9 42.59 -34.39 19.17
N ASP A 10 41.94 -35.50 19.47
CA ASP A 10 40.51 -35.72 19.20
C ASP A 10 39.61 -34.77 19.99
N VAL A 11 39.93 -34.47 21.25
CA VAL A 11 39.19 -33.50 22.07
C VAL A 11 39.38 -32.08 21.51
N LEU A 12 40.58 -31.77 20.99
CA LEU A 12 40.86 -30.49 20.35
C LEU A 12 40.04 -30.32 19.04
N VAL A 13 39.89 -31.39 18.26
CA VAL A 13 39.11 -31.40 17.02
C VAL A 13 37.62 -31.27 17.31
N VAL A 14 37.09 -32.01 18.28
CA VAL A 14 35.68 -31.90 18.70
C VAL A 14 35.39 -30.48 19.20
N LEU A 15 36.28 -29.91 20.02
CA LEU A 15 36.15 -28.54 20.51
C LEU A 15 36.19 -27.51 19.37
N ALA A 16 37.06 -27.70 18.37
CA ALA A 16 37.13 -26.81 17.21
C ALA A 16 35.86 -26.86 16.35
N VAL A 17 35.26 -28.05 16.19
CA VAL A 17 33.99 -28.22 15.49
C VAL A 17 32.86 -27.53 16.24
N ASP A 18 32.76 -27.71 17.56
CA ASP A 18 31.74 -27.04 18.38
C ASP A 18 31.87 -25.52 18.36
N LEU A 19 33.10 -25.00 18.39
CA LEU A 19 33.36 -23.55 18.31
C LEU A 19 33.00 -22.99 16.92
N GLY A 20 33.27 -23.75 15.86
CA GLY A 20 32.83 -23.42 14.50
C GLY A 20 31.31 -23.43 14.35
N LEU A 21 30.63 -24.40 14.97
CA LEU A 21 29.17 -24.50 14.98
C LEU A 21 28.54 -23.34 15.75
N PHE A 22 29.15 -22.92 16.86
CA PHE A 22 28.72 -21.76 17.64
C PHE A 22 28.84 -20.45 16.85
N ILE A 23 29.93 -20.28 16.10
CA ILE A 23 30.12 -19.12 15.21
C ILE A 23 29.08 -19.11 14.08
N LEU A 24 28.76 -20.26 13.49
CA LEU A 24 27.70 -20.38 12.48
C LEU A 24 26.32 -20.04 13.06
N LEU A 25 26.03 -20.47 14.30
CA LEU A 25 24.78 -20.17 14.99
C LEU A 25 24.64 -18.66 15.24
N ILE A 26 25.70 -18.01 15.73
CA ILE A 26 25.73 -16.55 15.89
C ILE A 26 25.49 -15.84 14.55
N TRP A 27 26.17 -16.29 13.49
CA TRP A 27 26.00 -15.71 12.16
C TRP A 27 24.56 -15.87 11.63
N PHE A 28 23.96 -17.04 11.87
CA PHE A 28 22.56 -17.31 11.54
C PHE A 28 21.59 -16.38 12.31
N LEU A 29 21.85 -16.11 13.60
CA LEU A 29 21.04 -15.17 14.38
C LEU A 29 21.13 -13.75 13.83
N VAL A 30 22.32 -13.30 13.41
CA VAL A 30 22.49 -11.98 12.77
C VAL A 30 21.67 -11.90 11.49
N LEU A 31 21.72 -12.94 10.65
CA LEU A 31 20.99 -12.99 9.38
C LEU A 31 19.46 -13.03 9.59
N TRP A 32 19.02 -13.79 10.59
CA TRP A 32 17.62 -13.83 11.02
C TRP A 32 17.14 -12.45 11.51
N PHE A 33 17.97 -11.73 12.27
CA PHE A 33 17.63 -10.40 12.77
C PHE A 33 17.44 -9.39 11.63
N ILE A 34 18.32 -9.42 10.62
CA ILE A 34 18.17 -8.59 9.42
C ILE A 34 16.86 -8.90 8.69
N LEU A 35 16.53 -10.19 8.48
CA LEU A 35 15.26 -10.58 7.86
C LEU A 35 14.04 -10.13 8.68
N ARG A 36 14.13 -10.17 10.01
CA ARG A 36 13.07 -9.70 10.91
C ARG A 36 12.84 -8.20 10.75
N GLU A 37 13.92 -7.43 10.72
CA GLU A 37 13.87 -5.97 10.58
C GLU A 37 13.31 -5.56 9.21
N MET A 38 13.77 -6.23 8.13
CA MET A 38 13.26 -6.00 6.79
C MET A 38 11.76 -6.29 6.68
N ARG A 39 11.26 -7.30 7.41
CA ARG A 39 9.83 -7.63 7.44
C ARG A 39 9.01 -6.62 8.25
N GLN A 40 9.57 -6.06 9.32
CA GLN A 40 8.93 -4.97 10.08
C GLN A 40 8.91 -3.67 9.27
N PHE A 41 10.00 -3.35 8.59
CA PHE A 41 10.10 -2.21 7.69
C PHE A 41 9.13 -2.32 6.51
N ALA A 42 9.01 -3.51 5.89
CA ALA A 42 8.04 -3.74 4.82
C ALA A 42 6.59 -3.52 5.28
N ARG A 43 6.26 -3.88 6.53
CA ARG A 43 4.93 -3.63 7.10
C ARG A 43 4.67 -2.15 7.36
N GLN A 44 5.66 -1.42 7.85
CA GLN A 44 5.53 0.03 8.08
C GLN A 44 5.38 0.81 6.77
N VAL A 45 6.15 0.47 5.74
CA VAL A 45 6.07 1.11 4.41
C VAL A 45 4.71 0.87 3.74
N THR A 46 4.05 -0.26 3.98
CA THR A 46 2.69 -0.49 3.47
C THR A 46 1.62 0.30 4.22
N GLN A 47 1.86 0.67 5.48
CA GLN A 47 0.86 1.30 6.35
C GLN A 47 0.86 2.84 6.23
N ASP A 48 1.96 3.45 5.78
CA ASP A 48 2.12 4.91 5.59
C ASP A 48 1.63 5.43 4.23
N SER A 49 0.78 4.66 3.54
CA SER A 49 0.21 5.04 2.23
C SER A 49 -0.99 5.99 2.31
N HIS A 50 -1.18 6.67 3.45
CA HIS A 50 -2.19 7.70 3.60
C HIS A 50 -1.61 9.04 3.12
N ILE A 51 -1.50 9.21 1.80
CA ILE A 51 -1.09 10.50 1.23
C ILE A 51 -2.21 11.50 1.56
N ASP A 52 -1.88 12.51 2.37
CA ASP A 52 -2.83 13.53 2.84
C ASP A 52 -3.48 14.26 1.66
N ASN A 53 -4.80 14.51 1.76
CA ASN A 53 -5.61 15.22 0.76
C ASN A 53 -4.99 16.60 0.38
N LYS A 54 -4.37 17.27 1.36
CA LYS A 54 -3.65 18.53 1.16
C LYS A 54 -2.43 18.39 0.24
N THR A 55 -1.74 17.25 0.28
CA THR A 55 -0.60 16.97 -0.60
C THR A 55 -1.07 16.73 -2.04
N TYR A 56 -2.27 16.17 -2.21
CA TYR A 56 -2.89 16.00 -3.52
C TYR A 56 -3.35 17.32 -4.15
N GLU A 57 -3.98 18.21 -3.38
CA GLU A 57 -4.38 19.54 -3.87
C GLU A 57 -3.16 20.35 -4.34
N VAL A 58 -2.08 20.34 -3.57
CA VAL A 58 -0.81 21.01 -3.95
C VAL A 58 -0.25 20.39 -5.24
N CYS A 59 -0.33 19.07 -5.41
CA CYS A 59 0.11 18.40 -6.62
C CYS A 59 -0.76 18.77 -7.84
N GLN A 60 -2.07 18.88 -7.65
CA GLN A 60 -3.01 19.30 -8.70
C GLN A 60 -2.79 20.76 -9.12
N GLU A 61 -2.58 21.67 -8.16
CA GLU A 61 -2.26 23.07 -8.42
C GLU A 61 -0.91 23.20 -9.16
N SER A 62 0.11 22.43 -8.72
CA SER A 62 1.42 22.40 -9.37
C SER A 62 1.34 21.93 -10.82
N VAL A 63 0.54 20.90 -11.09
CA VAL A 63 0.29 20.38 -12.45
C VAL A 63 -0.46 21.41 -13.30
N SER A 64 -1.45 22.10 -12.74
CA SER A 64 -2.20 23.15 -13.44
C SER A 64 -1.32 24.35 -13.79
N ASN A 65 -0.48 24.80 -12.85
CA ASN A 65 0.46 25.89 -13.07
C ASN A 65 1.52 25.53 -14.12
N ALA A 66 2.02 24.29 -14.11
CA ALA A 66 2.93 23.81 -15.15
C ALA A 66 2.26 23.73 -16.53
N LEU A 67 0.98 23.36 -16.63
CA LEU A 67 0.24 23.37 -17.89
C LEU A 67 0.07 24.79 -18.42
N ASN A 68 -0.27 25.74 -17.55
CA ASN A 68 -0.47 27.14 -17.94
C ASN A 68 0.83 27.79 -18.41
N PHE A 69 1.94 27.57 -17.67
CA PHE A 69 3.28 28.02 -18.07
C PHE A 69 3.76 27.41 -19.40
N THR A 70 3.33 26.18 -19.69
CA THR A 70 3.61 25.49 -20.95
C THR A 70 2.80 26.11 -22.10
N ALA A 71 1.54 26.50 -21.86
CA ALA A 71 0.71 27.19 -22.85
C ALA A 71 1.28 28.59 -23.18
N GLU A 72 1.65 29.38 -22.17
CA GLU A 72 2.28 30.70 -22.37
C GLU A 72 3.61 30.62 -23.15
N ASN A 73 4.42 29.60 -22.89
CA ASN A 73 5.65 29.38 -23.65
C ASN A 73 5.39 28.91 -25.09
N SER A 74 4.28 28.24 -25.37
CA SER A 74 3.88 27.88 -26.73
C SER A 74 3.55 29.12 -27.55
N ASP A 75 2.87 30.09 -26.95
CA ASP A 75 2.46 31.32 -27.63
C ASP A 75 3.66 32.22 -27.91
N THR A 76 4.56 32.38 -26.93
CA THR A 76 5.83 33.12 -27.13
C THR A 76 6.75 32.43 -28.16
N LEU A 77 6.77 31.10 -28.23
CA LEU A 77 7.46 30.37 -29.31
C LEU A 77 6.83 30.65 -30.67
N ASN A 78 5.52 30.77 -30.74
CA ASN A 78 4.80 31.06 -31.97
C ASN A 78 5.05 32.50 -32.44
N ASP A 79 5.12 33.45 -31.50
CA ASP A 79 5.52 34.84 -31.77
C ASP A 79 6.97 34.94 -32.25
N LEU A 80 7.89 34.17 -31.65
CA LEU A 80 9.27 34.08 -32.11
C LEU A 80 9.36 33.51 -33.53
N ILE A 81 8.55 32.50 -33.87
CA ILE A 81 8.47 31.97 -35.24
C ILE A 81 8.00 33.06 -36.21
N LEU A 82 6.96 33.83 -35.86
CA LEU A 82 6.43 34.91 -36.71
C LEU A 82 7.44 36.03 -36.93
N ILE A 83 8.10 36.48 -35.86
CA ILE A 83 9.14 37.52 -35.93
C ILE A 83 10.30 37.04 -36.80
N GLN A 84 10.70 35.78 -36.64
CA GLN A 84 11.81 35.19 -37.37
C GLN A 84 11.50 34.99 -38.87
N GLN A 85 10.24 34.67 -39.20
CA GLN A 85 9.74 34.59 -40.58
C GLN A 85 9.63 35.98 -41.24
N ALA A 86 9.27 37.00 -40.47
CA ALA A 86 9.28 38.39 -40.93
C ALA A 86 10.72 38.88 -41.23
N LEU A 87 11.68 38.48 -40.41
CA LEU A 87 13.10 38.79 -40.60
C LEU A 87 13.67 38.06 -41.83
N GLU A 88 13.28 36.82 -42.06
CA GLU A 88 13.64 36.02 -43.24
C GLU A 88 13.10 36.67 -44.53
N ASN A 89 11.90 37.22 -44.49
CA ASN A 89 11.33 38.03 -45.59
C ASN A 89 12.08 39.34 -45.81
N GLN A 90 12.55 40.02 -44.77
CA GLN A 90 13.36 41.23 -44.92
C GLN A 90 14.73 40.93 -45.51
N VAL A 91 15.38 39.84 -45.08
CA VAL A 91 16.68 39.42 -45.63
C VAL A 91 16.53 38.97 -47.09
N SER A 92 15.45 38.27 -47.45
CA SER A 92 15.19 37.89 -48.85
C SER A 92 14.94 39.12 -49.74
N GLN A 93 14.23 40.13 -49.24
CA GLN A 93 14.04 41.42 -49.93
C GLN A 93 15.37 42.14 -50.14
N ILE A 94 16.25 42.20 -49.13
CA ILE A 94 17.60 42.79 -49.27
C ILE A 94 18.42 42.02 -50.31
N ARG A 95 18.35 40.68 -50.30
CA ARG A 95 19.03 39.82 -51.29
C ARG A 95 18.53 40.05 -52.72
N SER A 96 17.26 40.43 -52.88
CA SER A 96 16.65 40.73 -54.19
C SER A 96 16.93 42.13 -54.72
N ALA A 97 17.47 43.04 -53.91
CA ALA A 97 17.66 44.44 -54.25
C ALA A 97 18.96 44.76 -55.02
N GLY A 98 19.91 43.82 -55.17
CA GLY A 98 21.10 43.96 -56.03
C GLY A 98 22.45 44.02 -55.30
N GLU A 99 23.54 43.82 -56.07
CA GLU A 99 24.92 43.40 -55.69
C GLU A 99 25.36 43.62 -54.23
N LEU A 100 25.31 42.53 -53.46
CA LEU A 100 25.93 42.42 -52.14
C LEU A 100 27.44 42.14 -52.31
N SER A 101 28.26 42.90 -51.59
CA SER A 101 29.70 42.66 -51.41
C SER A 101 29.95 41.22 -50.92
N ASP A 102 31.09 40.61 -51.25
CA ASP A 102 31.41 39.24 -50.81
C ASP A 102 31.41 39.10 -49.27
N GLN A 103 31.66 40.20 -48.55
CA GLN A 103 31.55 40.26 -47.09
C GLN A 103 30.09 40.27 -46.59
N GLU A 104 29.18 40.87 -47.37
CA GLU A 104 27.74 40.84 -47.10
C GLU A 104 27.14 39.47 -47.45
N LYS A 105 27.62 38.82 -48.52
CA LYS A 105 27.24 37.43 -48.84
C LYS A 105 27.64 36.46 -47.73
N ALA A 106 28.85 36.59 -47.18
CA ALA A 106 29.31 35.77 -46.06
C ALA A 106 28.49 36.02 -44.79
N SER A 107 28.17 37.28 -44.49
CA SER A 107 27.33 37.64 -43.34
C SER A 107 25.89 37.13 -43.48
N VAL A 108 25.32 37.17 -44.69
CA VAL A 108 23.99 36.62 -45.00
C VAL A 108 23.98 35.10 -44.86
N GLU A 109 25.03 34.42 -45.30
CA GLU A 109 25.14 32.96 -45.17
C GLU A 109 25.28 32.52 -43.70
N GLU A 110 26.06 33.26 -42.91
CA GLU A 110 26.17 33.04 -41.46
C GLU A 110 24.84 33.29 -40.74
N LEU A 111 24.13 34.35 -41.11
CA LEU A 111 22.78 34.64 -40.62
C LEU A 111 21.81 33.52 -40.98
N ASN A 112 21.86 32.99 -42.21
CA ASN A 112 21.01 31.89 -42.66
C ASN A 112 21.29 30.59 -41.87
N GLN A 113 22.57 30.30 -41.61
CA GLN A 113 22.93 29.16 -40.75
C GLN A 113 22.43 29.34 -39.31
N LYS A 114 22.56 30.54 -38.72
CA LYS A 114 22.04 30.84 -37.38
C LYS A 114 20.51 30.75 -37.35
N LEU A 115 19.84 31.20 -38.41
CA LEU A 115 18.40 31.13 -38.57
C LEU A 115 17.90 29.68 -38.66
N ASN A 116 18.54 28.86 -39.48
CA ASN A 116 18.21 27.44 -39.61
C ASN A 116 18.46 26.68 -38.29
N LYS A 117 19.57 26.98 -37.59
CA LYS A 117 19.81 26.43 -36.24
C LYS A 117 18.71 26.86 -35.25
N SER A 118 18.27 28.11 -35.30
CA SER A 118 17.14 28.59 -34.49
C SER A 118 15.84 27.85 -34.85
N HIS A 119 15.52 27.65 -36.13
CA HIS A 119 14.36 26.85 -36.55
C HIS A 119 14.38 25.41 -36.02
N GLN A 120 15.55 24.76 -36.02
CA GLN A 120 15.70 23.42 -35.47
C GLN A 120 15.50 23.39 -33.95
N LEU A 121 16.03 24.39 -33.23
CA LEU A 121 15.85 24.55 -31.79
C LEU A 121 14.39 24.81 -31.42
N ILE A 122 13.73 25.75 -32.10
CA ILE A 122 12.30 26.05 -31.96
C ILE A 122 11.46 24.78 -32.20
N ARG A 123 11.79 24.00 -33.24
CA ARG A 123 11.07 22.77 -33.55
C ARG A 123 11.26 21.71 -32.45
N LYS A 124 12.48 21.57 -31.91
CA LYS A 124 12.75 20.66 -30.78
C LYS A 124 11.99 21.11 -29.53
N LEU A 125 12.08 22.39 -29.17
CA LEU A 125 11.36 22.97 -28.04
C LEU A 125 9.86 22.75 -28.18
N LYS A 126 9.27 22.97 -29.36
CA LYS A 126 7.85 22.69 -29.62
C LYS A 126 7.48 21.22 -29.42
N VAL A 127 8.34 20.29 -29.86
CA VAL A 127 8.13 18.85 -29.68
C VAL A 127 8.23 18.46 -28.20
N ASP A 128 9.23 18.97 -27.50
CA ASP A 128 9.45 18.69 -26.08
C ASP A 128 8.33 19.29 -25.21
N LEU A 129 7.88 20.49 -25.55
CA LEU A 129 6.74 21.17 -24.92
C LEU A 129 5.46 20.35 -25.10
N ASN A 130 5.13 19.93 -26.32
CA ASN A 130 3.95 19.10 -26.60
C ASN A 130 4.02 17.73 -25.89
N LYS A 131 5.21 17.13 -25.81
CA LYS A 131 5.43 15.89 -25.03
C LYS A 131 5.20 16.13 -23.54
N SER A 132 5.67 17.25 -23.00
CA SER A 132 5.45 17.67 -21.62
C SER A 132 3.96 17.90 -21.32
N THR A 133 3.26 18.67 -22.17
CA THR A 133 1.80 18.90 -22.06
C THR A 133 1.02 17.60 -22.01
N LYS A 134 1.29 16.67 -22.94
CA LYS A 134 0.63 15.36 -22.97
C LYS A 134 0.94 14.49 -21.75
N GLY A 135 2.17 14.55 -21.25
CA GLY A 135 2.56 13.87 -20.01
C GLY A 135 1.80 14.42 -18.81
N LEU A 136 1.65 15.73 -18.77
CA LEU A 136 0.99 16.47 -17.70
C LEU A 136 -0.54 16.28 -17.72
N GLU A 137 -1.16 16.21 -18.90
CA GLU A 137 -2.57 15.82 -19.08
C GLU A 137 -2.84 14.39 -18.59
N LYS A 138 -1.94 13.44 -18.88
CA LYS A 138 -2.04 12.06 -18.38
C LYS A 138 -1.87 11.99 -16.86
N ALA A 139 -0.99 12.79 -16.29
CA ALA A 139 -0.84 12.89 -14.84
C ALA A 139 -2.10 13.47 -14.19
N LYS A 140 -2.69 14.52 -14.79
CA LYS A 140 -3.97 15.12 -14.36
C LYS A 140 -5.11 14.10 -14.40
N SER A 141 -5.27 13.36 -15.50
CA SER A 141 -6.36 12.37 -15.61
C SER A 141 -6.21 11.23 -14.60
N LYS A 142 -4.96 10.79 -14.35
CA LYS A 142 -4.67 9.76 -13.34
C LYS A 142 -4.91 10.25 -11.91
N LEU A 143 -4.56 11.50 -11.61
CA LEU A 143 -4.88 12.13 -10.33
C LEU A 143 -6.39 12.20 -10.12
N LEU A 144 -7.15 12.67 -11.11
CA LEU A 144 -8.62 12.72 -11.02
C LEU A 144 -9.25 11.34 -10.81
N GLN A 145 -8.76 10.31 -11.50
CA GLN A 145 -9.21 8.93 -11.27
C GLN A 145 -8.92 8.46 -9.84
N GLN A 146 -7.71 8.74 -9.32
CA GLN A 146 -7.36 8.38 -7.95
C GLN A 146 -8.19 9.15 -6.92
N THR A 147 -8.46 10.44 -7.14
CA THR A 147 -9.36 11.23 -6.29
C THR A 147 -10.77 10.65 -6.28
N GLY A 148 -11.33 10.30 -7.45
CA GLY A 148 -12.65 9.68 -7.53
C GLY A 148 -12.74 8.34 -6.80
N THR A 149 -11.66 7.53 -6.82
CA THR A 149 -11.61 6.27 -6.06
C THR A 149 -11.46 6.48 -4.55
N VAL A 150 -10.77 7.53 -4.12
CA VAL A 150 -10.64 7.85 -2.69
C VAL A 150 -11.96 8.40 -2.15
N GLU A 151 -12.65 9.25 -2.91
CA GLU A 151 -13.97 9.76 -2.55
C GLU A 151 -15.01 8.64 -2.48
N SER A 152 -14.98 7.68 -3.41
CA SER A 152 -15.86 6.51 -3.36
C SER A 152 -15.55 5.61 -2.16
N LEU A 153 -14.26 5.38 -1.85
CA LEU A 153 -13.86 4.61 -0.65
C LEU A 153 -14.26 5.33 0.64
N GLN A 154 -14.22 6.66 0.65
CA GLN A 154 -14.62 7.46 1.80
C GLN A 154 -16.15 7.41 2.01
N GLN A 155 -16.93 7.46 0.92
CA GLN A 155 -18.38 7.26 0.97
C GLN A 155 -18.77 5.85 1.41
N GLU A 156 -18.08 4.82 0.91
CA GLU A 156 -18.30 3.43 1.31
C GLU A 156 -17.97 3.24 2.80
N LYS A 157 -16.87 3.85 3.29
CA LYS A 157 -16.50 3.85 4.70
C LYS A 157 -17.56 4.53 5.57
N GLU A 158 -18.12 5.66 5.14
CA GLU A 158 -19.21 6.35 5.85
C GLU A 158 -20.53 5.56 5.85
N GLN A 159 -20.84 4.87 4.74
CA GLN A 159 -21.98 3.96 4.69
C GLN A 159 -21.79 2.76 5.62
N LEU A 160 -20.59 2.17 5.65
CA LEU A 160 -20.28 1.06 6.55
C LEU A 160 -20.38 1.50 8.02
N GLU A 161 -19.90 2.71 8.35
CA GLU A 161 -19.96 3.28 9.69
C GLU A 161 -21.42 3.51 10.13
N LYS A 162 -22.29 4.00 9.23
CA LYS A 162 -23.74 4.09 9.47
C LYS A 162 -24.41 2.72 9.64
N GLN A 163 -24.02 1.72 8.85
CA GLN A 163 -24.52 0.35 9.01
C GLN A 163 -24.08 -0.26 10.34
N PHE A 164 -22.85 -0.01 10.78
CA PHE A 164 -22.35 -0.43 12.09
C PHE A 164 -23.13 0.25 13.23
N GLU A 165 -23.37 1.55 13.13
CA GLU A 165 -24.12 2.30 14.14
C GLU A 165 -25.60 1.85 14.21
N GLN A 166 -26.22 1.55 13.07
CA GLN A 166 -27.54 0.91 13.02
C GLN A 166 -27.54 -0.48 13.64
N LEU A 167 -26.53 -1.30 13.34
CA LEU A 167 -26.40 -2.64 13.90
C LEU A 167 -26.13 -2.61 15.41
N GLU A 168 -25.37 -1.62 15.89
CA GLU A 168 -25.15 -1.38 17.32
C GLU A 168 -26.44 -0.94 18.02
N GLN A 169 -27.21 -0.06 17.40
CA GLN A 169 -28.53 0.34 17.90
C GLN A 169 -29.54 -0.81 17.89
N GLU A 170 -29.54 -1.63 16.85
CA GLU A 170 -30.35 -2.85 16.79
C GLU A 170 -29.90 -3.86 17.85
N TYR A 171 -28.60 -4.00 18.10
CA TYR A 171 -28.08 -4.86 19.17
C TYR A 171 -28.50 -4.36 20.55
N ILE A 172 -28.42 -3.05 20.81
CA ILE A 172 -28.88 -2.43 22.06
C ILE A 172 -30.40 -2.60 22.19
N GLN A 173 -31.17 -2.35 21.13
CA GLN A 173 -32.62 -2.55 21.13
C GLN A 173 -33.03 -4.01 21.26
N LEU A 174 -32.31 -4.97 20.68
CA LEU A 174 -32.53 -6.40 20.90
C LEU A 174 -32.20 -6.79 22.34
N THR A 175 -31.18 -6.17 22.93
CA THR A 175 -30.83 -6.37 24.35
C THR A 175 -31.85 -5.73 25.30
N GLU A 176 -32.51 -4.64 24.88
CA GLU A 176 -33.52 -3.91 25.68
C GLU A 176 -34.97 -4.38 25.43
N ALA A 177 -35.29 -4.87 24.23
CA ALA A 177 -36.64 -5.30 23.82
C ALA A 177 -36.87 -6.80 24.01
N ASP A 178 -35.82 -7.61 24.09
CA ASP A 178 -35.94 -9.01 24.46
C ASP A 178 -36.03 -9.12 25.98
N ASP A 179 -37.25 -9.24 26.50
CA ASP A 179 -37.62 -9.63 27.88
C ASP A 179 -37.22 -11.11 28.14
N SER A 180 -36.03 -11.45 27.68
CA SER A 180 -35.30 -12.73 27.71
C SER A 180 -34.33 -12.69 28.88
N SER A 181 -34.85 -12.24 30.03
CA SER A 181 -34.07 -12.18 31.25
C SER A 181 -33.53 -13.56 31.66
N ASP A 182 -34.14 -14.65 31.17
CA ASP A 182 -33.67 -16.02 31.43
C ASP A 182 -32.52 -16.44 30.51
N LEU A 183 -32.56 -16.12 29.22
CA LEU A 183 -31.53 -16.52 28.26
C LEU A 183 -30.26 -15.68 28.43
N ALA A 184 -30.38 -14.38 28.70
CA ALA A 184 -29.24 -13.53 29.05
C ALA A 184 -28.60 -13.93 30.40
N LYS A 185 -29.41 -14.32 31.40
CA LYS A 185 -28.89 -14.85 32.67
C LYS A 185 -28.24 -16.21 32.51
N GLU A 186 -28.83 -17.11 31.71
CA GLU A 186 -28.28 -18.43 31.43
C GLU A 186 -26.93 -18.29 30.71
N HIS A 187 -26.82 -17.40 29.72
CA HIS A 187 -25.57 -17.14 29.02
C HIS A 187 -24.50 -16.48 29.91
N GLN A 188 -24.92 -15.61 30.85
CA GLN A 188 -24.02 -15.00 31.83
C GLN A 188 -23.56 -16.01 32.90
N GLU A 189 -24.43 -16.93 33.32
CA GLU A 189 -24.10 -18.04 34.22
C GLU A 189 -23.19 -19.06 33.56
N GLU A 190 -23.41 -19.41 32.28
CA GLU A 190 -22.52 -20.27 31.51
C GLU A 190 -21.13 -19.64 31.36
N LYS A 191 -21.08 -18.33 31.08
CA LYS A 191 -19.81 -17.58 31.03
C LYS A 191 -19.08 -17.61 32.37
N ARG A 192 -19.79 -17.48 33.49
CA ARG A 192 -19.19 -17.61 34.84
C ARG A 192 -18.70 -19.03 35.12
N LYS A 193 -19.49 -20.06 34.78
CA LYS A 193 -19.08 -21.46 34.92
C LYS A 193 -17.84 -21.77 34.09
N MET A 194 -17.75 -21.25 32.88
CA MET A 194 -16.60 -21.45 31.99
C MET A 194 -15.34 -20.74 32.52
N LEU A 195 -15.49 -19.54 33.09
CA LEU A 195 -14.39 -18.82 33.74
C LEU A 195 -13.92 -19.52 35.02
N GLU A 196 -14.83 -20.00 35.87
CA GLU A 196 -14.48 -20.79 37.06
C GLU A 196 -13.79 -22.10 36.69
N GLN A 197 -14.24 -22.77 35.63
CA GLN A 197 -13.54 -23.94 35.11
C GLN A 197 -12.14 -23.59 34.63
N LEU A 198 -11.97 -22.50 33.87
CA LEU A 198 -10.66 -22.01 33.43
C LEU A 198 -9.73 -21.67 34.60
N GLU A 199 -10.24 -21.04 35.65
CA GLU A 199 -9.46 -20.75 36.85
C GLU A 199 -9.11 -22.01 37.64
N ALA A 200 -10.03 -22.97 37.75
CA ALA A 200 -9.76 -24.29 38.32
C ALA A 200 -8.72 -25.06 37.50
N TYR A 201 -8.76 -24.98 36.17
CA TYR A 201 -7.75 -25.53 35.27
C TYR A 201 -6.41 -24.83 35.45
N LYS A 202 -6.37 -23.50 35.52
CA LYS A 202 -5.16 -22.72 35.77
C LYS A 202 -4.54 -23.04 37.13
N LYS A 203 -5.35 -23.24 38.17
CA LYS A 203 -4.91 -23.64 39.50
C LYS A 203 -4.40 -25.08 39.54
N LYS A 204 -5.01 -26.00 38.78
CA LYS A 204 -4.50 -27.36 38.57
C LYS A 204 -3.17 -27.35 37.81
N LEU A 205 -3.03 -26.54 36.76
CA LEU A 205 -1.76 -26.30 36.04
C LEU A 205 -0.67 -25.77 36.99
N SER A 206 -1.03 -24.89 37.92
CA SER A 206 -0.07 -24.30 38.86
C SER A 206 0.36 -25.27 39.98
N ASN A 207 -0.45 -26.28 40.31
CA ASN A 207 -0.19 -27.21 41.42
C ASN A 207 0.36 -28.57 40.97
N GLN A 208 0.24 -28.96 39.70
CA GLN A 208 0.78 -30.23 39.19
C GLN A 208 1.68 -29.99 37.97
N GLY A 209 2.98 -30.14 38.18
CA GLY A 209 3.97 -30.31 37.10
C GLY A 209 3.91 -31.69 36.45
N ASP A 210 2.71 -32.24 36.22
CA ASP A 210 2.51 -33.57 35.64
C ASP A 210 1.92 -33.46 34.23
N SER A 211 2.80 -33.65 33.23
CA SER A 211 2.54 -33.42 31.80
C SER A 211 1.53 -34.40 31.18
N GLU A 212 1.37 -35.60 31.75
CA GLU A 212 0.54 -36.67 31.18
C GLU A 212 -0.97 -36.49 31.41
N ALA A 213 -1.38 -36.09 32.62
CA ALA A 213 -2.79 -35.78 32.91
C ALA A 213 -3.27 -34.56 32.11
N LEU A 214 -2.36 -33.63 31.80
CA LEU A 214 -2.59 -32.45 30.98
C LEU A 214 -2.88 -32.81 29.51
N ALA A 215 -2.12 -33.75 28.95
CA ALA A 215 -2.31 -34.20 27.57
C ALA A 215 -3.67 -34.90 27.37
N ALA A 216 -4.06 -35.75 28.32
CA ALA A 216 -5.35 -36.45 28.28
C ALA A 216 -6.54 -35.48 28.40
N ALA A 217 -6.47 -34.50 29.30
CA ALA A 217 -7.52 -33.48 29.45
C ALA A 217 -7.63 -32.55 28.23
N LEU A 218 -6.49 -32.20 27.61
CA LEU A 218 -6.47 -31.37 26.40
C LEU A 218 -7.05 -32.11 25.20
N GLN A 219 -6.82 -33.42 25.10
CA GLN A 219 -7.39 -34.26 24.05
C GLN A 219 -8.91 -34.44 24.23
N ALA A 220 -9.38 -34.62 25.46
CA ALA A 220 -10.81 -34.66 25.77
C ALA A 220 -11.50 -33.31 25.47
N SER A 221 -10.87 -32.19 25.83
CA SER A 221 -11.38 -30.85 25.52
C SER A 221 -11.39 -30.57 24.02
N LYS A 222 -10.36 -30.99 23.27
CA LYS A 222 -10.35 -30.92 21.80
C LYS A 222 -11.48 -31.72 21.16
N GLN A 223 -11.77 -32.91 21.67
CA GLN A 223 -12.89 -33.71 21.18
C GLN A 223 -14.23 -33.04 21.48
N GLN A 224 -14.41 -32.48 22.67
CA GLN A 224 -15.62 -31.71 23.00
C GLN A 224 -15.79 -30.48 22.11
N LEU A 225 -14.73 -29.71 21.87
CA LEU A 225 -14.76 -28.57 20.96
C LEU A 225 -15.09 -28.99 19.53
N TYR A 226 -14.59 -30.14 19.08
CA TYR A 226 -14.93 -30.68 17.76
C TYR A 226 -16.42 -31.06 17.66
N HIS A 227 -16.99 -31.65 18.72
CA HIS A 227 -18.42 -31.96 18.76
C HIS A 227 -19.27 -30.70 18.76
N VAL A 228 -18.92 -29.69 19.55
CA VAL A 228 -19.62 -28.40 19.59
C VAL A 228 -19.52 -27.66 18.25
N ALA A 229 -18.35 -27.68 17.59
CA ALA A 229 -18.19 -27.09 16.26
C ALA A 229 -19.08 -27.78 15.23
N LYS A 230 -19.17 -29.11 15.26
CA LYS A 230 -20.05 -29.88 14.36
C LYS A 230 -21.53 -29.61 14.63
N GLU A 231 -21.92 -29.46 15.89
CA GLU A 231 -23.29 -29.09 16.26
C GLU A 231 -23.62 -27.67 15.78
N LYS A 232 -22.68 -26.73 15.89
CA LYS A 232 -22.83 -25.38 15.34
C LYS A 232 -23.02 -25.41 13.82
N ASP A 233 -22.14 -26.11 13.10
CA ASP A 233 -22.22 -26.20 11.64
C ASP A 233 -23.54 -26.86 11.18
N PHE A 234 -24.04 -27.84 11.93
CA PHE A 234 -25.33 -28.46 11.70
C PHE A 234 -26.50 -27.48 11.92
N ILE A 235 -26.46 -26.69 12.99
CA ILE A 235 -27.47 -25.65 13.25
C ILE A 235 -27.43 -24.59 12.16
N GLU A 236 -26.23 -24.18 11.73
CA GLU A 236 -26.02 -23.19 10.68
C GLU A 236 -26.56 -23.68 9.32
N GLN A 237 -26.29 -24.93 8.93
CA GLN A 237 -26.89 -25.54 7.74
C GLN A 237 -28.42 -25.61 7.84
N LYS A 238 -28.94 -26.05 8.99
CA LYS A 238 -30.40 -26.15 9.18
C LYS A 238 -31.07 -24.78 9.11
N TYR A 239 -30.40 -23.72 9.58
CA TYR A 239 -30.90 -22.36 9.48
C TYR A 239 -30.90 -21.85 8.03
N LEU A 240 -29.83 -22.15 7.27
CA LEU A 240 -29.76 -21.83 5.84
C LEU A 240 -30.82 -22.58 5.02
N ASP A 241 -31.08 -23.85 5.33
CA ASP A 241 -32.15 -24.63 4.68
C ASP A 241 -33.54 -24.05 4.97
N LEU A 242 -33.79 -23.61 6.21
CA LEU A 242 -35.06 -22.95 6.58
C LEU A 242 -35.23 -21.60 5.88
N LEU A 243 -34.15 -20.83 5.71
CA LEU A 243 -34.17 -19.59 4.93
C LEU A 243 -34.50 -19.87 3.47
N ALA A 244 -33.84 -20.85 2.85
CA ALA A 244 -34.10 -21.24 1.46
C ALA A 244 -35.55 -21.75 1.26
N GLU A 245 -36.10 -22.51 2.21
CA GLU A 245 -37.49 -22.96 2.16
C GLU A 245 -38.48 -21.79 2.33
N SER A 246 -38.12 -20.76 3.11
CA SER A 246 -38.92 -19.55 3.27
C SER A 246 -38.90 -18.65 2.03
N GLU A 247 -37.78 -18.58 1.32
CA GLU A 247 -37.67 -17.88 0.03
C GLU A 247 -38.47 -18.59 -1.06
N GLN A 248 -38.43 -19.92 -1.13
CA GLN A 248 -39.24 -20.71 -2.08
C GLN A 248 -40.75 -20.68 -1.81
N LYS A 249 -41.20 -20.41 -0.58
CA LYS A 249 -42.62 -20.26 -0.23
C LYS A 249 -43.17 -18.86 -0.48
N ASN A 250 -42.31 -17.88 -0.72
CA ASN A 250 -42.68 -16.48 -0.96
C ASN A 250 -42.59 -16.07 -2.45
N GLU A 251 -42.27 -17.01 -3.35
CA GLU A 251 -42.50 -16.92 -4.82
C GLU A 251 -43.82 -17.63 -5.20
#